data_AF-X6EI03-F1
#
_entry.id   AF-X6EI03-F1
#
_cell.length_a   1.000
_cell.length_b   1.000
_cell.length_c   1.000
_cell.angle_alpha   90.00
_cell.angle_beta   90.00
_cell.angle_gamma   90.00
#
_symmetry.space_group_name_H-M   'P 1'
#
loop_
_entity.id
_entity.type
_entity.pdbx_description
1 polymer ?
#
loop_
_entity_poly.entity_id
_entity_poly.type
_entity_poly.pdbx_seq_one_letter_code
_entity_poly.pdbx_strand_id
1 'polypeptide(L)'
;MSGSSFKPARLFTVFGTVMYVEPVTGELRHGPIESSLANAFFESGACSGGSRLGQLTHVVNGSHQPIACYAETCFSVSQSGRENPTVDPTTFELIPLERGLLTLKSGGLFLSATPDGQMRLCAAVCSTWELFIASEIWCTETPGFELGNAWRSSDLAFDRRGIESYIVHPSIRVNANRQPRARKILIYGYTKWSHGRVYYDLCRHLHEQGYIVDILDWQMDNADRIQEISLYYDLIIAAPDGISTLVGAYGIPYEKIIAVSHHEFDIRMLSEQKGIDVFDKFANYGVVSEYVYCASMMRGVSRAPMVASLGINYDEFYAKVPECLTTVGYASSMSVKTYGVEWKRGDLAEAATLDAGLAFKVAGSTGNQTSFHDMPDFYKSVDAVVTSSISEAAQLPVMEAAAAGRLVIGTPVGHFPLKAYHGGGIVAPVEPNKFKSFTTATLRHYKENSAAYVDKCCSIQEAARKFDWKYSIFEWVDLIESANI
;
A
#
# COMPACT_ATOMS: atom_id res chain seq x y z
N MET A 1 7.02 27.43 29.02
CA MET A 1 7.42 26.09 28.55
C MET A 1 8.66 26.29 27.69
N SER A 2 9.83 25.84 28.14
CA SER A 2 11.04 25.88 27.32
C SER A 2 10.82 24.95 26.13
N GLY A 3 10.65 25.52 24.93
CA GLY A 3 10.43 24.74 23.71
C GLY A 3 11.59 23.77 23.53
N SER A 4 11.28 22.47 23.45
CA SER A 4 12.27 21.47 23.10
C SER A 4 12.81 21.81 21.72
N SER A 5 14.07 22.24 21.64
CA SER A 5 14.73 22.49 20.36
C SER A 5 14.90 21.14 19.65
N PHE A 6 14.11 20.90 18.61
CA PHE A 6 14.29 19.74 17.75
C PHE A 6 15.62 19.87 16.97
N LYS A 7 16.24 18.74 16.65
CA LYS A 7 17.36 18.73 15.71
C LYS A 7 16.84 19.13 14.31
N PRO A 8 17.57 19.97 13.55
CA PRO A 8 17.23 20.26 12.16
C PRO A 8 17.20 18.97 11.32
N ALA A 9 16.23 18.87 10.41
CA ALA A 9 16.02 17.67 9.60
C ALA A 9 16.57 17.83 8.19
N ARG A 10 17.29 16.83 7.67
CA ARG A 10 17.60 16.75 6.24
C ARG A 10 16.37 16.22 5.51
N LEU A 11 16.12 16.75 4.31
CA LEU A 11 15.03 16.32 3.45
C LEU A 11 15.57 15.60 2.22
N PHE A 12 14.99 14.43 1.96
CA PHE A 12 15.28 13.55 0.85
C PHE A 12 14.04 13.52 -0.04
N THR A 13 14.22 13.59 -1.34
CA THR A 13 13.11 13.39 -2.28
C THR A 13 12.72 11.92 -2.30
N VAL A 14 11.50 11.62 -2.71
CA VAL A 14 11.06 10.23 -2.94
C VAL A 14 11.80 9.54 -4.10
N PHE A 15 12.68 10.26 -4.83
CA PHE A 15 13.53 9.73 -5.90
C PHE A 15 14.96 9.44 -5.45
N GLY A 16 15.25 9.56 -4.14
CA GLY A 16 16.57 9.22 -3.60
C GLY A 16 17.62 10.30 -3.76
N THR A 17 17.22 11.55 -4.00
CA THR A 17 18.13 12.72 -3.96
C THR A 17 18.00 13.48 -2.65
N VAL A 18 19.00 14.26 -2.27
CA VAL A 18 18.97 15.10 -1.06
C VAL A 18 19.01 16.58 -1.41
N MET A 19 18.31 17.40 -0.63
CA MET A 19 18.38 18.85 -0.75
C MET A 19 19.74 19.39 -0.32
N TYR A 20 20.26 20.35 -1.06
CA TYR A 20 21.50 21.07 -0.74
C TYR A 20 21.45 22.49 -1.29
N VAL A 21 22.25 23.40 -0.73
CA VAL A 21 22.47 24.72 -1.32
C VAL A 21 23.78 24.73 -2.09
N GLU A 22 23.73 25.07 -3.37
CA GLU A 22 24.91 25.17 -4.23
C GLU A 22 25.77 26.36 -3.77
N PRO A 23 27.05 26.17 -3.39
CA PRO A 23 27.83 27.23 -2.75
C PRO A 23 28.07 28.46 -3.61
N VAL A 24 28.16 28.26 -4.94
CA VAL A 24 28.50 29.31 -5.91
C VAL A 24 27.31 30.22 -6.18
N THR A 25 26.13 29.64 -6.37
CA THR A 25 24.90 30.35 -6.77
C THR A 25 24.01 30.69 -5.58
N GLY A 26 24.14 29.96 -4.47
CA GLY A 26 23.27 30.08 -3.30
C GLY A 26 21.89 29.48 -3.52
N GLU A 27 21.68 28.81 -4.66
CA GLU A 27 20.42 28.18 -5.01
C GLU A 27 20.23 26.88 -4.24
N LEU A 28 19.01 26.66 -3.75
CA LEU A 28 18.58 25.39 -3.20
C LEU A 28 18.28 24.44 -4.35
N ARG A 29 18.93 23.29 -4.33
CA ARG A 29 18.90 22.23 -5.35
C ARG A 29 18.68 20.89 -4.69
N HIS A 30 18.45 19.86 -5.50
CA HIS A 30 18.54 18.47 -5.06
C HIS A 30 19.43 17.66 -6.02
N GLY A 31 20.12 16.66 -5.48
CA GLY A 31 21.05 15.83 -6.24
C GLY A 31 21.39 14.51 -5.55
N PRO A 32 22.23 13.67 -6.17
CA PRO A 32 22.62 12.37 -5.61
C PRO A 32 23.19 12.51 -4.20
N ILE A 33 22.85 11.58 -3.32
CA ILE A 33 23.20 11.65 -1.89
C ILE A 33 24.72 11.59 -1.68
N GLU A 34 25.41 10.86 -2.54
CA GLU A 34 26.84 10.58 -2.46
C GLU A 34 27.70 11.79 -2.87
N SER A 35 27.17 12.67 -3.73
CA SER A 35 27.90 13.80 -4.31
C SER A 35 27.39 15.17 -3.88
N SER A 36 26.19 15.24 -3.30
CA SER A 36 25.57 16.51 -2.88
C SER A 36 25.96 16.90 -1.45
N LEU A 37 26.03 18.21 -1.20
CA LEU A 37 26.42 18.74 0.10
C LEU A 37 25.32 18.52 1.16
N ALA A 38 25.71 18.16 2.38
CA ALA A 38 24.79 18.04 3.50
C ALA A 38 24.61 19.38 4.24
N ASN A 39 24.21 20.44 3.54
CA ASN A 39 24.17 21.81 4.07
C ASN A 39 22.76 22.43 4.15
N ALA A 40 21.71 21.79 3.63
CA ALA A 40 20.33 22.27 3.71
C ALA A 40 19.51 21.46 4.73
N PHE A 41 18.73 22.16 5.56
CA PHE A 41 17.95 21.57 6.65
C PHE A 41 16.57 22.23 6.78
N PHE A 42 15.61 21.48 7.30
CA PHE A 42 14.33 21.99 7.74
C PHE A 42 14.31 22.16 9.25
N GLU A 43 13.99 23.36 9.71
CA GLU A 43 13.92 23.72 11.12
C GLU A 43 12.47 23.90 11.59
N SER A 44 12.16 23.36 12.76
CA SER A 44 10.83 23.49 13.34
C SER A 44 10.60 24.92 13.83
N GLY A 45 9.48 25.50 13.42
CA GLY A 45 8.93 26.75 13.92
C GLY A 45 7.77 26.52 14.90
N ALA A 46 6.90 27.52 15.02
CA ALA A 46 5.68 27.45 15.83
C ALA A 46 4.64 26.48 15.23
N CYS A 47 3.81 25.85 16.07
CA CYS A 47 2.64 25.12 15.59
C CYS A 47 1.46 26.10 15.42
N SER A 48 0.76 26.03 14.29
CA SER A 48 -0.43 26.84 14.02
C SER A 48 -1.48 25.98 13.32
N GLY A 49 -2.71 25.97 13.84
CA GLY A 49 -3.84 25.30 13.18
C GLY A 49 -3.70 23.78 13.03
N GLY A 50 -2.95 23.11 13.91
CA GLY A 50 -2.72 21.66 13.86
C GLY A 50 -1.56 21.23 12.97
N SER A 51 -1.09 22.10 12.08
CA SER A 51 0.10 21.88 11.27
C SER A 51 1.35 22.49 11.92
N ARG A 52 2.50 21.86 11.68
CA ARG A 52 3.79 22.36 12.16
C ARG A 52 4.33 23.35 11.13
N LEU A 53 4.63 24.59 11.55
CA LEU A 53 5.34 25.52 10.69
C LEU A 53 6.84 25.31 10.81
N GLY A 54 7.60 25.69 9.79
CA GLY A 54 9.05 25.65 9.81
C GLY A 54 9.67 26.42 8.65
N GLN A 55 10.99 26.40 8.58
CA GLN A 55 11.75 27.10 7.54
C GLN A 55 12.87 26.20 7.02
N LEU A 56 13.19 26.37 5.74
CA LEU A 56 14.41 25.80 5.18
C LEU A 56 15.59 26.71 5.51
N THR A 57 16.69 26.10 5.92
CA THR A 57 17.92 26.78 6.32
C THR A 57 19.14 26.15 5.68
N HIS A 58 20.19 26.95 5.55
CA HIS A 58 21.47 26.60 4.99
C HIS A 58 22.57 26.87 6.02
N VAL A 59 23.45 25.90 6.28
CA VAL A 59 24.56 26.07 7.22
C VAL A 59 25.80 26.58 6.51
N VAL A 60 26.22 27.81 6.84
CA VAL A 60 27.47 28.43 6.35
C VAL A 60 28.32 28.83 7.54
N ASN A 61 29.55 28.29 7.63
CA ASN A 61 30.48 28.58 8.72
C ASN A 61 29.87 28.36 10.13
N GLY A 62 28.99 27.35 10.26
CA GLY A 62 28.28 27.04 11.52
C GLY A 62 27.08 27.95 11.84
N SER A 63 26.77 28.94 10.98
CA SER A 63 25.58 29.78 11.11
C SER A 63 24.47 29.27 10.19
N HIS A 64 23.25 29.22 10.72
CA HIS A 64 22.05 28.84 9.98
C HIS A 64 21.47 30.07 9.30
N GLN A 65 21.38 30.02 7.97
CA GLN A 65 20.85 31.10 7.14
C GLN A 65 19.54 30.67 6.51
N PRO A 66 18.47 31.49 6.60
CA PRO A 66 17.19 31.13 6.01
C PRO A 66 17.27 31.05 4.48
N ILE A 67 16.36 30.26 3.92
CA ILE A 67 16.15 30.11 2.48
C ILE A 67 14.80 30.75 2.13
N ALA A 68 14.79 31.54 1.07
CA ALA A 68 13.59 32.08 0.46
C ALA A 68 13.28 31.30 -0.82
N CYS A 69 12.02 30.94 -0.98
CA CYS A 69 11.51 30.08 -2.03
C CYS A 69 10.44 30.80 -2.85
N TYR A 70 10.60 30.78 -4.16
CA TYR A 70 9.73 31.43 -5.14
C TYR A 70 9.32 30.46 -6.23
N ALA A 71 8.43 30.91 -7.11
CA ALA A 71 7.98 30.13 -8.25
C ALA A 71 9.12 29.72 -9.19
N GLU A 72 10.10 30.61 -9.39
CA GLU A 72 11.20 30.39 -10.35
C GLU A 72 12.45 29.76 -9.71
N THR A 73 12.73 30.08 -8.44
CA THR A 73 13.96 29.63 -7.77
C THR A 73 13.83 29.69 -6.25
N CYS A 74 14.72 28.99 -5.56
CA CYS A 74 14.89 29.04 -4.12
C CYS A 74 16.34 29.37 -3.81
N PHE A 75 16.62 30.33 -2.92
CA PHE A 75 17.99 30.77 -2.62
C PHE A 75 18.18 31.16 -1.15
N SER A 76 19.43 31.10 -0.69
CA SER A 76 19.81 31.59 0.63
C SER A 76 19.72 33.11 0.71
N VAL A 77 19.06 33.64 1.74
CA VAL A 77 18.79 35.08 1.90
C VAL A 77 20.08 35.91 1.92
N SER A 78 21.18 35.37 2.45
CA SER A 78 22.47 36.06 2.55
C SER A 78 23.12 36.40 1.19
N GLN A 79 22.86 35.60 0.15
CA GLN A 79 23.42 35.83 -1.18
C GLN A 79 22.56 36.78 -2.03
N SER A 80 21.29 36.97 -1.67
CA SER A 80 20.36 37.87 -2.37
C SER A 80 20.70 39.37 -2.22
N GLY A 81 21.45 39.72 -1.16
CA GLY A 81 21.78 41.11 -0.81
C GLY A 81 22.69 41.86 -1.78
N ARG A 82 23.09 41.26 -2.91
CA ARG A 82 23.86 41.97 -3.93
C ARG A 82 23.01 42.81 -4.89
N GLU A 83 21.70 42.54 -5.04
CA GLU A 83 20.89 43.24 -6.07
C GLU A 83 19.43 43.63 -5.71
N ASN A 84 18.83 43.24 -4.56
CA ASN A 84 17.39 43.49 -4.33
C ASN A 84 16.95 43.61 -2.85
N PRO A 85 15.73 44.15 -2.56
CA PRO A 85 15.25 44.53 -1.22
C PRO A 85 15.13 43.35 -0.24
N THR A 86 15.02 43.66 1.05
CA THR A 86 14.86 42.73 2.17
C THR A 86 13.92 41.58 1.83
N VAL A 87 14.49 40.38 1.63
CA VAL A 87 13.76 39.16 1.34
C VAL A 87 13.35 38.50 2.66
N ASP A 88 12.04 38.33 2.85
CA ASP A 88 11.51 37.57 3.98
C ASP A 88 11.72 36.06 3.78
N PRO A 89 12.22 35.33 4.79
CA PRO A 89 12.31 33.87 4.75
C PRO A 89 10.95 33.19 4.49
N THR A 90 10.96 32.15 3.65
CA THR A 90 9.73 31.39 3.39
C THR A 90 9.40 30.51 4.59
N THR A 91 8.24 30.74 5.19
CA THR A 91 7.67 29.84 6.20
C THR A 91 6.81 28.80 5.52
N PHE A 92 7.06 27.53 5.84
CA PHE A 92 6.34 26.38 5.31
C PHE A 92 5.43 25.79 6.37
N GLU A 93 4.23 25.40 5.94
CA GLU A 93 3.42 24.38 6.57
C GLU A 93 3.99 23.01 6.21
N LEU A 94 4.40 22.24 7.21
CA LEU A 94 4.76 20.84 7.06
C LEU A 94 3.50 19.99 7.17
N ILE A 95 3.20 19.23 6.12
CA ILE A 95 2.02 18.37 6.05
C ILE A 95 2.50 16.91 6.03
N PRO A 96 2.33 16.15 7.12
CA PRO A 96 2.62 14.73 7.12
C PRO A 96 1.60 14.01 6.25
N LEU A 97 2.08 13.05 5.45
CA LEU A 97 1.28 12.19 4.59
C LEU A 97 1.38 10.75 5.09
N GLU A 98 0.64 9.86 4.43
CA GLU A 98 0.73 8.43 4.72
C GLU A 98 2.14 7.87 4.50
N ARG A 99 2.40 6.70 5.08
CA ARG A 99 3.67 5.96 4.88
C ARG A 99 4.90 6.78 5.25
N GLY A 100 4.80 7.69 6.24
CA GLY A 100 5.93 8.50 6.70
C GLY A 100 6.50 9.45 5.62
N LEU A 101 5.70 9.80 4.63
CA LEU A 101 5.97 10.86 3.66
C LEU A 101 5.58 12.22 4.24
N LEU A 102 6.09 13.29 3.66
CA LEU A 102 5.65 14.66 3.96
C LEU A 102 5.72 15.54 2.72
N THR A 103 5.00 16.67 2.78
CA THR A 103 5.17 17.77 1.83
C THR A 103 5.31 19.10 2.56
N LEU A 104 5.83 20.12 1.86
CA LEU A 104 6.01 21.47 2.36
C LEU A 104 5.16 22.44 1.53
N LYS A 105 4.28 23.18 2.20
CA LYS A 105 3.35 24.11 1.57
C LYS A 105 3.56 25.54 2.06
N SER A 106 3.52 26.53 1.18
CA SER A 106 3.54 27.95 1.54
C SER A 106 2.77 28.77 0.52
N GLY A 107 1.96 29.74 0.97
CA GLY A 107 1.18 30.60 0.09
C GLY A 107 0.20 29.86 -0.84
N GLY A 108 -0.27 28.68 -0.45
CA GLY A 108 -1.14 27.84 -1.30
C GLY A 108 -0.40 26.98 -2.33
N LEU A 109 0.93 27.09 -2.42
CA LEU A 109 1.79 26.32 -3.32
C LEU A 109 2.61 25.29 -2.54
N PHE A 110 3.02 24.23 -3.22
CA PHE A 110 3.90 23.18 -2.71
C PHE A 110 5.32 23.33 -3.24
N LEU A 111 6.29 22.98 -2.41
CA LEU A 111 7.70 22.90 -2.79
C LEU A 111 7.92 21.67 -3.67
N SER A 112 8.43 21.90 -4.88
CA SER A 112 8.68 20.90 -5.91
C SER A 112 10.18 20.71 -6.12
N ALA A 113 10.60 19.44 -6.21
CA ALA A 113 11.93 19.03 -6.66
C ALA A 113 11.87 18.72 -8.15
N THR A 114 12.25 19.64 -9.03
CA THR A 114 12.05 19.45 -10.48
C THR A 114 13.10 18.51 -11.09
N PRO A 115 12.79 17.77 -12.17
CA PRO A 115 13.72 16.78 -12.75
C PRO A 115 15.12 17.31 -13.14
N ASP A 116 15.27 18.62 -13.32
CA ASP A 116 16.53 19.31 -13.62
C ASP A 116 17.39 19.61 -12.38
N GLY A 117 16.98 19.15 -11.20
CA GLY A 117 17.71 19.30 -9.94
C GLY A 117 17.42 20.60 -9.20
N GLN A 118 16.48 21.42 -9.68
CA GLN A 118 16.10 22.67 -9.02
C GLN A 118 15.00 22.45 -7.97
N MET A 119 14.96 23.33 -6.96
CA MET A 119 13.85 23.40 -6.02
C MET A 119 13.03 24.66 -6.29
N ARG A 120 11.70 24.53 -6.39
CA ARG A 120 10.79 25.66 -6.71
C ARG A 120 9.50 25.59 -5.89
N LEU A 121 8.98 26.73 -5.47
CA LEU A 121 7.68 26.84 -4.80
C LEU A 121 6.62 27.26 -5.82
N CYS A 122 6.15 26.29 -6.62
CA CYS A 122 5.31 26.58 -7.79
C CYS A 122 4.11 25.64 -7.99
N ALA A 123 4.08 24.48 -7.33
CA ALA A 123 3.05 23.48 -7.59
C ALA A 123 1.74 23.82 -6.87
N ALA A 124 0.63 23.97 -7.59
CA ALA A 124 -0.69 24.16 -6.99
C ALA A 124 -1.31 22.84 -6.47
N VAL A 125 -0.81 21.71 -6.98
CA VAL A 125 -1.24 20.35 -6.62
C VAL A 125 0.00 19.59 -6.18
N CYS A 126 -0.05 18.97 -5.00
CA CYS A 126 0.99 18.06 -4.55
C CYS A 126 0.89 16.74 -5.32
N SER A 127 1.94 16.38 -6.05
CA SER A 127 2.13 15.06 -6.66
C SER A 127 3.50 14.52 -6.22
N THR A 128 4.09 13.60 -6.98
CA THR A 128 5.30 12.86 -6.58
C THR A 128 6.56 13.73 -6.42
N TRP A 129 6.66 14.84 -7.15
CA TRP A 129 7.80 15.77 -7.06
C TRP A 129 7.74 16.69 -5.83
N GLU A 130 6.63 16.70 -5.12
CA GLU A 130 6.41 17.48 -3.90
C GLU A 130 6.48 16.61 -2.63
N LEU A 131 6.92 15.36 -2.77
CA LEU A 131 7.03 14.39 -1.67
C LEU A 131 8.45 14.26 -1.16
N PHE A 132 8.59 14.24 0.16
CA PHE A 132 9.86 14.15 0.85
C PHE A 132 9.83 13.12 1.99
N ILE A 133 11.03 12.70 2.38
CA ILE A 133 11.34 11.94 3.58
C ILE A 133 12.30 12.76 4.43
N ALA A 134 12.06 12.83 5.73
CA ALA A 134 12.94 13.52 6.66
C ALA A 134 13.87 12.55 7.40
N SER A 135 15.08 13.03 7.72
CA SER A 135 16.00 12.31 8.63
C SER A 135 15.48 12.25 10.06
N GLU A 136 14.64 13.21 10.47
CA GLU A 136 14.16 13.31 11.85
C GLU A 136 12.70 12.87 11.97
N ILE A 137 12.41 12.14 13.05
CA ILE A 137 11.09 11.53 13.29
C ILE A 137 9.99 12.57 13.53
N TRP A 138 10.33 13.68 14.17
CA TRP A 138 9.40 14.74 14.54
C TRP A 138 8.69 15.36 13.33
N CYS A 139 9.25 15.24 12.12
CA CYS A 139 8.65 15.73 10.89
C CYS A 139 7.41 14.92 10.46
N THR A 140 7.17 13.74 11.04
CA THR A 140 6.01 12.90 10.71
C THR A 140 5.23 12.46 11.95
N GLU A 141 5.79 12.67 13.15
CA GLU A 141 5.05 12.50 14.40
C GLU A 141 3.96 13.57 14.50
N THR A 142 2.71 13.11 14.49
CA THR A 142 1.55 13.97 14.77
C THR A 142 0.99 13.55 16.12
N PRO A 143 1.32 14.25 17.23
CA PRO A 143 0.85 13.85 18.55
C PRO A 143 -0.68 14.03 18.63
N GLY A 144 -1.40 12.91 18.69
CA GLY A 144 -2.83 12.89 19.01
C GLY A 144 -3.79 13.27 17.89
N PHE A 145 -3.36 13.27 16.63
CA PHE A 145 -4.24 13.52 15.48
C PHE A 145 -4.53 12.23 14.73
N GLU A 146 -5.79 12.02 14.32
CA GLU A 146 -6.14 11.06 13.28
C GLU A 146 -5.43 11.49 11.98
N LEU A 147 -4.20 11.01 11.78
CA LEU A 147 -3.28 11.32 10.67
C LEU A 147 -3.96 11.27 9.29
N GLY A 148 -5.05 10.52 9.17
CA GLY A 148 -5.68 10.20 7.90
C GLY A 148 -6.58 11.27 7.30
N ASN A 149 -7.24 12.15 8.07
CA ASN A 149 -8.44 12.80 7.53
C ASN A 149 -8.22 14.18 6.87
N ALA A 150 -7.19 14.94 7.27
CA ALA A 150 -7.06 16.33 6.84
C ALA A 150 -6.75 16.47 5.33
N TRP A 151 -5.68 15.85 4.83
CA TRP A 151 -5.35 15.88 3.39
C TRP A 151 -6.29 15.00 2.55
N ARG A 152 -6.91 13.97 3.17
CA ARG A 152 -7.95 13.13 2.55
C ARG A 152 -9.30 13.82 2.36
N SER A 153 -9.50 14.99 2.95
CA SER A 153 -10.70 15.80 2.70
C SER A 153 -10.52 16.82 1.57
N SER A 154 -9.28 17.08 1.14
CA SER A 154 -8.93 18.12 0.15
C SER A 154 -8.55 17.50 -1.20
N ASP A 155 -9.55 17.03 -1.95
CA ASP A 155 -9.34 16.30 -3.23
C ASP A 155 -8.65 17.15 -4.31
N LEU A 156 -8.77 18.48 -4.26
CA LEU A 156 -8.25 19.36 -5.33
C LEU A 156 -6.76 19.72 -5.18
N ALA A 157 -6.20 19.59 -3.98
CA ALA A 157 -4.82 20.04 -3.70
C ALA A 157 -3.79 18.89 -3.77
N PHE A 158 -4.23 17.64 -3.90
CA PHE A 158 -3.37 16.46 -3.87
C PHE A 158 -3.75 15.52 -5.01
N ASP A 159 -2.76 15.18 -5.85
CA ASP A 159 -2.88 14.08 -6.80
C ASP A 159 -2.76 12.75 -6.05
N ARG A 160 -3.86 12.35 -5.39
CA ARG A 160 -3.88 11.14 -4.55
C ARG A 160 -3.44 9.92 -5.31
N ARG A 161 -3.98 9.72 -6.52
CA ARG A 161 -3.67 8.56 -7.33
C ARG A 161 -2.19 8.51 -7.68
N GLY A 162 -1.59 9.63 -8.06
CA GLY A 162 -0.15 9.73 -8.30
C GLY A 162 0.67 9.38 -7.05
N ILE A 163 0.32 9.94 -5.89
CA ILE A 163 1.02 9.71 -4.61
C ILE A 163 0.88 8.24 -4.14
N GLU A 164 -0.33 7.70 -4.16
CA GLU A 164 -0.65 6.34 -3.73
C GLU A 164 0.04 5.30 -4.64
N SER A 165 0.07 5.55 -5.96
CA SER A 165 0.74 4.69 -6.93
C SER A 165 2.27 4.66 -6.81
N TYR A 166 2.85 5.63 -6.11
CA TYR A 166 4.29 5.70 -5.90
C TYR A 166 4.70 4.88 -4.67
N ILE A 167 5.50 3.83 -4.90
CA ILE A 167 6.11 3.03 -3.84
C ILE A 167 7.54 3.52 -3.64
N VAL A 168 7.80 4.13 -2.49
CA VAL A 168 9.14 4.59 -2.10
C VAL A 168 10.06 3.38 -1.96
N HIS A 169 11.18 3.42 -2.67
CA HIS A 169 12.18 2.36 -2.56
C HIS A 169 12.83 2.38 -1.15
N PRO A 170 12.93 1.23 -0.44
CA PRO A 170 13.44 1.15 0.94
C PRO A 170 14.82 1.78 1.18
N SER A 171 15.71 1.74 0.18
CA SER A 171 17.04 2.36 0.25
C SER A 171 17.00 3.86 0.53
N ILE A 172 15.94 4.56 0.12
CA ILE A 172 15.80 5.99 0.37
C ILE A 172 15.66 6.26 1.87
N ARG A 173 14.93 5.40 2.60
CA ARG A 173 14.84 5.52 4.06
C ARG A 173 16.12 5.13 4.77
N VAL A 174 16.81 4.10 4.28
CA VAL A 174 18.14 3.72 4.77
C VAL A 174 19.08 4.91 4.64
N ASN A 175 19.10 5.56 3.47
CA ASN A 175 19.94 6.72 3.19
C ASN A 175 19.52 7.98 3.96
N ALA A 176 18.23 8.12 4.28
CA ALA A 176 17.77 9.15 5.20
C ALA A 176 18.37 8.99 6.61
N ASN A 177 18.88 7.80 6.92
CA ASN A 177 19.49 7.40 8.19
C ASN A 177 18.64 7.83 9.40
N ARG A 178 17.32 7.83 9.20
CA ARG A 178 16.37 8.09 10.27
C ARG A 178 16.49 6.93 11.25
N GLN A 179 16.65 7.25 12.53
CA GLN A 179 16.70 6.29 13.63
C GLN A 179 15.37 6.34 14.40
N PRO A 180 14.27 5.85 13.80
CA PRO A 180 12.98 5.87 14.45
C PRO A 180 12.99 4.93 15.66
N ARG A 181 12.21 5.29 16.70
CA ARG A 181 11.92 4.36 17.80
C ARG A 181 10.92 3.28 17.37
N ALA A 182 10.12 3.57 16.36
CA ALA A 182 9.19 2.64 15.75
C ALA A 182 9.92 1.42 15.17
N ARG A 183 9.30 0.25 15.32
CA ARG A 183 9.77 -0.98 14.69
C ARG A 183 9.66 -0.85 13.18
N LYS A 184 10.73 -1.21 12.47
CA LYS A 184 10.88 -1.11 11.02
C LYS A 184 10.65 -2.48 10.40
N ILE A 185 9.70 -2.55 9.47
CA ILE A 185 9.28 -3.77 8.80
C ILE A 185 9.48 -3.59 7.30
N LEU A 186 10.13 -4.55 6.68
CA LEU A 186 10.20 -4.63 5.23
C LEU A 186 9.23 -5.70 4.74
N ILE A 187 8.34 -5.36 3.82
CA ILE A 187 7.59 -6.35 3.06
C ILE A 187 8.36 -6.68 1.79
N TYR A 188 8.75 -7.94 1.61
CA TYR A 188 9.33 -8.42 0.35
C TYR A 188 8.27 -9.17 -0.44
N GLY A 189 7.76 -8.57 -1.52
CA GLY A 189 6.62 -9.13 -2.23
C GLY A 189 6.28 -8.44 -3.56
N TYR A 190 5.29 -8.99 -4.25
CA TYR A 190 4.81 -8.46 -5.52
C TYR A 190 4.02 -7.16 -5.33
N THR A 191 4.46 -6.09 -5.96
CA THR A 191 3.85 -4.75 -5.82
C THR A 191 2.64 -4.50 -6.71
N LYS A 192 2.25 -5.45 -7.57
CA LYS A 192 1.15 -5.26 -8.52
C LYS A 192 -0.05 -6.12 -8.16
N TRP A 193 -1.19 -5.76 -8.76
CA TRP A 193 -2.45 -6.50 -8.64
C TRP A 193 -2.89 -6.70 -7.18
N SER A 194 -3.57 -7.80 -6.89
CA SER A 194 -4.09 -8.14 -5.57
C SER A 194 -3.02 -8.28 -4.50
N HIS A 195 -1.81 -8.76 -4.81
CA HIS A 195 -0.73 -8.83 -3.82
C HIS A 195 -0.24 -7.43 -3.46
N GLY A 196 -0.01 -6.59 -4.48
CA GLY A 196 0.32 -5.17 -4.30
C GLY A 196 -0.71 -4.46 -3.43
N ARG A 197 -2.00 -4.73 -3.68
CA ARG A 197 -3.10 -4.20 -2.88
C ARG A 197 -2.98 -4.55 -1.40
N VAL A 198 -2.77 -5.84 -1.08
CA VAL A 198 -2.63 -6.31 0.31
C VAL A 198 -1.48 -5.60 1.00
N TYR A 199 -0.30 -5.58 0.37
CA TYR A 199 0.89 -5.00 0.99
C TYR A 199 0.78 -3.49 1.12
N TYR A 200 0.17 -2.82 0.15
CA TYR A 200 -0.10 -1.38 0.20
C TYR A 200 -1.03 -1.04 1.37
N ASP A 201 -2.18 -1.70 1.48
CA ASP A 201 -3.13 -1.46 2.56
C ASP A 201 -2.52 -1.81 3.92
N LEU A 202 -1.82 -2.95 4.01
CA LEU A 202 -1.14 -3.37 5.24
C LEU A 202 -0.10 -2.34 5.67
N CYS A 203 0.73 -1.83 4.75
CA CYS A 203 1.65 -0.73 5.02
C CYS A 203 0.91 0.46 5.62
N ARG A 204 -0.16 0.93 4.97
CA ARG A 204 -0.94 2.07 5.44
C ARG A 204 -1.43 1.88 6.88
N HIS A 205 -2.09 0.75 7.15
CA HIS A 205 -2.67 0.48 8.47
C HIS A 205 -1.61 0.26 9.55
N LEU A 206 -0.48 -0.40 9.23
CA LEU A 206 0.63 -0.53 10.18
C LEU A 206 1.33 0.80 10.46
N HIS A 207 1.44 1.70 9.48
CA HIS A 207 1.92 3.07 9.73
C HIS A 207 0.99 3.81 10.71
N GLU A 208 -0.33 3.63 10.60
CA GLU A 208 -1.31 4.18 11.56
C GLU A 208 -1.15 3.57 12.97
N GLN A 209 -0.63 2.34 13.08
CA GLN A 209 -0.24 1.71 14.35
C GLN A 209 1.16 2.10 14.84
N GLY A 210 1.86 3.01 14.13
CA GLY A 210 3.16 3.53 14.53
C GLY A 210 4.36 2.71 14.06
N TYR A 211 4.19 1.74 13.17
CA TYR A 211 5.30 1.04 12.51
C TYR A 211 5.87 1.85 11.36
N ILE A 212 7.10 1.55 10.95
CA ILE A 212 7.63 1.99 9.66
C ILE A 212 7.66 0.80 8.74
N VAL A 213 6.81 0.84 7.71
CA VAL A 213 6.66 -0.27 6.78
C VAL A 213 6.93 0.19 5.36
N ASP A 214 7.83 -0.51 4.68
CA ASP A 214 8.12 -0.29 3.26
C ASP A 214 8.04 -1.60 2.48
N ILE A 215 7.89 -1.48 1.16
CA ILE A 215 7.76 -2.64 0.26
C ILE A 215 8.99 -2.68 -0.64
N LEU A 216 9.64 -3.84 -0.72
CA LEU A 216 10.66 -4.16 -1.70
C LEU A 216 10.07 -5.11 -2.74
N ASP A 217 10.03 -4.67 -4.00
CA ASP A 217 9.54 -5.48 -5.11
C ASP A 217 10.50 -6.62 -5.42
N TRP A 218 10.00 -7.85 -5.26
CA TRP A 218 10.76 -9.07 -5.53
C TRP A 218 10.99 -9.39 -7.01
N GLN A 219 10.35 -8.65 -7.93
CA GLN A 219 10.57 -8.81 -9.38
C GLN A 219 11.82 -8.08 -9.84
N MET A 220 12.36 -7.20 -8.99
CA MET A 220 13.57 -6.45 -9.25
C MET A 220 14.76 -7.18 -8.61
N ASP A 221 15.91 -7.12 -9.27
CA ASP A 221 17.16 -7.57 -8.66
C ASP A 221 17.64 -6.52 -7.65
N ASN A 222 17.75 -6.94 -6.40
CA ASN A 222 18.15 -6.12 -5.27
C ASN A 222 19.48 -6.57 -4.65
N ALA A 223 20.24 -7.47 -5.30
CA ALA A 223 21.47 -8.04 -4.76
C ALA A 223 22.46 -6.99 -4.22
N ASP A 224 22.66 -5.90 -4.96
CA ASP A 224 23.65 -4.86 -4.63
C ASP A 224 23.30 -4.02 -3.39
N ARG A 225 22.03 -4.03 -2.96
CA ARG A 225 21.52 -3.13 -1.91
C ARG A 225 20.85 -3.85 -0.74
N ILE A 226 20.53 -5.14 -0.91
CA ILE A 226 19.73 -5.88 0.07
C ILE A 226 20.43 -6.00 1.43
N GLN A 227 21.75 -6.05 1.47
CA GLN A 227 22.49 -6.13 2.73
C GLN A 227 22.24 -4.89 3.60
N GLU A 228 22.44 -3.70 3.05
CA GLU A 228 22.21 -2.43 3.75
C GLU A 228 20.74 -2.25 4.13
N ILE A 229 19.84 -2.59 3.21
CA ILE A 229 18.39 -2.59 3.46
C ILE A 229 18.09 -3.52 4.64
N SER A 230 18.54 -4.76 4.59
CA SER A 230 18.24 -5.73 5.63
C SER A 230 18.76 -5.28 6.99
N LEU A 231 19.93 -4.66 7.09
CA LEU A 231 20.46 -4.16 8.36
C LEU A 231 19.60 -3.04 8.97
N TYR A 232 18.92 -2.25 8.13
CA TYR A 232 18.06 -1.17 8.58
C TYR A 232 16.73 -1.66 9.18
N TYR A 233 16.08 -2.65 8.55
CA TYR A 233 14.78 -3.15 9.00
C TYR A 233 14.94 -4.21 10.10
N ASP A 234 14.03 -4.22 11.06
CA ASP A 234 14.08 -5.16 12.19
C ASP A 234 13.56 -6.53 11.77
N LEU A 235 12.50 -6.56 10.94
CA LEU A 235 11.87 -7.77 10.41
C LEU A 235 11.58 -7.64 8.91
N ILE A 236 11.48 -8.80 8.25
CA ILE A 236 11.06 -8.92 6.86
C ILE A 236 9.81 -9.81 6.78
N ILE A 237 8.69 -9.29 6.29
CA ILE A 237 7.49 -10.07 5.97
C ILE A 237 7.59 -10.53 4.52
N ALA A 238 7.41 -11.82 4.25
CA ALA A 238 7.42 -12.35 2.89
C ALA A 238 6.45 -13.53 2.73
N ALA A 239 5.89 -13.66 1.53
CA ALA A 239 5.23 -14.88 1.12
C ALA A 239 6.27 -16.01 0.88
N PRO A 240 5.93 -17.29 1.14
CA PRO A 240 6.89 -18.40 1.04
C PRO A 240 7.64 -18.55 -0.30
N ASP A 241 7.05 -18.11 -1.41
CA ASP A 241 7.68 -18.08 -2.73
C ASP A 241 8.86 -17.08 -2.81
N GLY A 242 8.80 -15.97 -2.07
CA GLY A 242 9.89 -15.00 -1.96
C GLY A 242 11.05 -15.46 -1.06
N ILE A 243 10.80 -16.42 -0.16
CA ILE A 243 11.76 -16.83 0.88
C ILE A 243 13.00 -17.49 0.29
N SER A 244 12.85 -18.29 -0.75
CA SER A 244 13.99 -18.93 -1.41
C SER A 244 15.00 -17.92 -1.94
N THR A 245 14.55 -16.77 -2.44
CA THR A 245 15.42 -15.67 -2.88
C THR A 245 16.05 -14.97 -1.68
N LEU A 246 15.27 -14.59 -0.67
CA LEU A 246 15.78 -13.92 0.53
C LEU A 246 16.91 -14.71 1.20
N VAL A 247 16.69 -15.99 1.45
CA VAL A 247 17.67 -16.83 2.16
C VAL A 247 18.78 -17.29 1.23
N GLY A 248 18.42 -17.78 0.04
CA GLY A 248 19.36 -18.43 -0.87
C GLY A 248 20.25 -17.46 -1.63
N ALA A 249 19.68 -16.39 -2.18
CA ALA A 249 20.41 -15.42 -2.99
C ALA A 249 20.90 -14.24 -2.15
N TYR A 250 20.08 -13.75 -1.22
CA TYR A 250 20.40 -12.56 -0.43
C TYR A 250 20.99 -12.87 0.95
N GLY A 251 21.08 -14.14 1.35
CA GLY A 251 21.70 -14.53 2.62
C GLY A 251 20.96 -14.01 3.86
N ILE A 252 19.67 -13.69 3.73
CA ILE A 252 18.86 -13.21 4.85
C ILE A 252 18.60 -14.36 5.83
N PRO A 253 18.88 -14.17 7.13
CA PRO A 253 18.60 -15.19 8.14
C PRO A 253 17.10 -15.46 8.31
N TYR A 254 16.74 -16.72 8.60
CA TYR A 254 15.34 -17.13 8.80
C TYR A 254 14.70 -16.42 10.00
N GLU A 255 15.47 -16.21 11.07
CA GLU A 255 15.06 -15.52 12.30
C GLU A 255 14.73 -14.03 12.09
N LYS A 256 14.98 -13.48 10.90
CA LYS A 256 14.56 -12.14 10.51
C LYS A 256 13.26 -12.12 9.70
N ILE A 257 12.80 -13.28 9.24
CA ILE A 257 11.69 -13.42 8.31
C ILE A 257 10.43 -13.84 9.07
N ILE A 258 9.35 -13.08 8.89
CA ILE A 258 7.98 -13.54 9.14
C ILE A 258 7.43 -14.10 7.83
N ALA A 259 7.25 -15.41 7.77
CA ALA A 259 6.64 -16.06 6.62
C ALA A 259 5.12 -15.93 6.70
N VAL A 260 4.46 -15.45 5.64
CA VAL A 260 2.98 -15.38 5.59
C VAL A 260 2.46 -16.10 4.36
N SER A 261 1.82 -17.25 4.56
CA SER A 261 1.21 -17.99 3.44
C SER A 261 -0.12 -17.36 3.05
N HIS A 262 -0.23 -16.97 1.79
CA HIS A 262 -1.49 -16.53 1.21
C HIS A 262 -2.28 -17.76 0.71
N HIS A 263 -1.59 -18.77 0.18
CA HIS A 263 -2.19 -19.98 -0.37
C HIS A 263 -1.54 -21.26 0.18
N GLU A 264 -2.26 -22.38 0.13
CA GLU A 264 -1.67 -23.70 0.44
C GLU A 264 -0.53 -24.11 -0.50
N PHE A 265 -0.43 -23.47 -1.68
CA PHE A 265 0.61 -23.76 -2.67
C PHE A 265 1.94 -23.17 -2.22
N ASP A 266 1.91 -21.99 -1.58
CA ASP A 266 3.09 -21.35 -1.01
C ASP A 266 3.76 -22.28 0.01
N ILE A 267 2.95 -22.91 0.87
CA ILE A 267 3.42 -23.88 1.88
C ILE A 267 4.10 -25.06 1.20
N ARG A 268 3.39 -25.67 0.23
CA ARG A 268 3.89 -26.82 -0.51
C ARG A 268 5.20 -26.52 -1.22
N MET A 269 5.27 -25.42 -1.96
CA MET A 269 6.43 -25.04 -2.74
C MET A 269 7.65 -24.85 -1.85
N LEU A 270 7.49 -24.13 -0.74
CA LEU A 270 8.59 -23.92 0.19
C LEU A 270 9.03 -25.24 0.87
N SER A 271 8.09 -26.09 1.29
CA SER A 271 8.41 -27.42 1.84
C SER A 271 9.18 -28.29 0.85
N GLU A 272 8.79 -28.29 -0.43
CA GLU A 272 9.50 -29.03 -1.49
C GLU A 272 10.91 -28.48 -1.74
N GLN A 273 11.11 -27.17 -1.61
CA GLN A 273 12.40 -26.52 -1.88
C GLN A 273 13.39 -26.53 -0.70
N LYS A 274 12.89 -26.42 0.53
CA LYS A 274 13.71 -26.17 1.73
C LYS A 274 13.52 -27.19 2.85
N GLY A 275 12.59 -28.12 2.71
CA GLY A 275 12.16 -29.01 3.79
C GLY A 275 11.06 -28.39 4.64
N ILE A 276 10.24 -29.23 5.28
CA ILE A 276 9.10 -28.78 6.09
C ILE A 276 9.51 -28.17 7.43
N ASP A 277 10.68 -28.54 7.94
CA ASP A 277 11.28 -28.02 9.18
C ASP A 277 11.69 -26.54 9.05
N VAL A 278 11.68 -25.98 7.84
CA VAL A 278 11.99 -24.57 7.61
C VAL A 278 11.03 -23.63 8.35
N PHE A 279 9.77 -24.03 8.52
CA PHE A 279 8.75 -23.20 9.18
C PHE A 279 9.05 -22.94 10.66
N ASP A 280 9.81 -23.82 11.31
CA ASP A 280 10.24 -23.67 12.70
C ASP A 280 11.37 -22.64 12.85
N LYS A 281 12.04 -22.26 11.74
CA LYS A 281 13.23 -21.39 11.76
C LYS A 281 12.88 -19.90 11.65
N PHE A 282 11.67 -19.58 11.20
CA PHE A 282 11.23 -18.19 10.99
C PHE A 282 11.12 -17.40 12.29
N ALA A 283 11.26 -16.07 12.20
CA ALA A 283 10.92 -15.15 13.30
C ALA A 283 9.47 -15.39 13.76
N ASN A 284 8.55 -15.42 12.78
CA ASN A 284 7.19 -15.89 12.98
C ASN A 284 6.59 -16.53 11.72
N TYR A 285 5.46 -17.22 11.88
CA TYR A 285 4.74 -17.85 10.79
C TYR A 285 3.25 -17.52 10.86
N GLY A 286 2.74 -16.91 9.81
CA GLY A 286 1.35 -16.52 9.65
C GLY A 286 0.69 -17.14 8.42
N VAL A 287 -0.63 -17.17 8.44
CA VAL A 287 -1.48 -17.57 7.30
C VAL A 287 -2.63 -16.59 7.20
N VAL A 288 -3.07 -16.28 5.98
CA VAL A 288 -4.12 -15.26 5.82
C VAL A 288 -5.52 -15.77 6.15
N SER A 289 -5.70 -17.06 6.44
CA SER A 289 -7.01 -17.69 6.63
C SER A 289 -6.98 -18.95 7.50
N GLU A 290 -8.11 -19.29 8.10
CA GLU A 290 -8.31 -20.57 8.78
C GLU A 290 -8.23 -21.75 7.79
N TYR A 291 -8.60 -21.54 6.53
CA TYR A 291 -8.44 -22.55 5.48
C TYR A 291 -6.95 -22.89 5.26
N VAL A 292 -6.10 -21.88 5.16
CA VAL A 292 -4.65 -22.04 4.96
C VAL A 292 -3.98 -22.51 6.26
N TYR A 293 -4.50 -22.12 7.43
CA TYR A 293 -4.12 -22.72 8.72
C TYR A 293 -4.29 -24.23 8.69
N CYS A 294 -5.49 -24.71 8.34
CA CYS A 294 -5.79 -26.14 8.24
C CYS A 294 -4.88 -26.81 7.21
N ALA A 295 -4.68 -26.19 6.04
CA ALA A 295 -3.79 -26.72 5.01
C ALA A 295 -2.34 -26.86 5.50
N SER A 296 -1.85 -25.90 6.29
CA SER A 296 -0.52 -25.96 6.91
C SER A 296 -0.38 -27.13 7.87
N MET A 297 -1.32 -27.25 8.82
CA MET A 297 -1.32 -28.33 9.81
C MET A 297 -1.47 -29.71 9.15
N MET A 298 -2.35 -29.84 8.15
CA MET A 298 -2.54 -31.09 7.42
C MET A 298 -1.32 -31.51 6.59
N ARG A 299 -0.46 -30.56 6.22
CA ARG A 299 0.82 -30.85 5.55
C ARG A 299 1.92 -31.28 6.52
N GLY A 300 1.67 -31.22 7.83
CA GLY A 300 2.62 -31.64 8.85
C GLY A 300 3.59 -30.55 9.29
N VAL A 301 3.26 -29.28 9.05
CA VAL A 301 4.04 -28.16 9.60
C VAL A 301 3.89 -28.20 11.13
N SER A 302 5.03 -28.30 11.83
CA SER A 302 5.12 -28.45 13.29
C SER A 302 4.68 -27.18 14.01
N ARG A 303 5.17 -26.01 13.57
CA ARG A 303 4.75 -24.71 14.09
C ARG A 303 3.33 -24.36 13.64
N ALA A 304 2.41 -24.25 14.59
CA ALA A 304 1.07 -23.73 14.32
C ALA A 304 1.16 -22.27 13.84
N PRO A 305 0.63 -21.93 12.65
CA PRO A 305 0.63 -20.55 12.18
C PRO A 305 -0.37 -19.68 12.94
N MET A 306 -0.08 -18.39 13.03
CA MET A 306 -1.08 -17.39 13.44
C MET A 306 -1.96 -17.00 12.25
N VAL A 307 -3.26 -16.81 12.47
CA VAL A 307 -4.14 -16.29 11.42
C VAL A 307 -4.03 -14.77 11.39
N ALA A 308 -3.66 -14.21 10.24
CA ALA A 308 -3.55 -12.78 9.99
C ALA A 308 -4.43 -12.42 8.79
N SER A 309 -5.72 -12.21 9.06
CA SER A 309 -6.77 -12.04 8.06
C SER A 309 -6.56 -10.78 7.21
N LEU A 310 -6.98 -10.85 5.95
CA LEU A 310 -7.01 -9.69 5.08
C LEU A 310 -8.27 -8.86 5.32
N GLY A 311 -8.12 -7.54 5.18
CA GLY A 311 -9.23 -6.60 5.16
C GLY A 311 -9.39 -5.89 3.81
N ILE A 312 -10.31 -4.95 3.76
CA ILE A 312 -10.48 -3.96 2.69
C ILE A 312 -10.59 -2.56 3.30
N ASN A 313 -10.26 -1.52 2.54
CA ASN A 313 -10.64 -0.15 2.91
C ASN A 313 -12.08 0.09 2.42
N TYR A 314 -13.08 -0.12 3.27
CA TYR A 314 -14.49 -0.11 2.84
C TYR A 314 -14.86 1.19 2.11
N ASP A 315 -14.48 2.33 2.67
CA ASP A 315 -14.84 3.65 2.15
C ASP A 315 -14.25 3.93 0.75
N GLU A 316 -13.12 3.30 0.42
CA GLU A 316 -12.47 3.46 -0.89
C GLU A 316 -13.28 2.79 -2.01
N PHE A 317 -13.92 1.67 -1.70
CA PHE A 317 -14.74 0.91 -2.65
C PHE A 317 -16.21 1.29 -2.62
N TYR A 318 -16.65 2.04 -1.61
CA TYR A 318 -18.05 2.42 -1.47
C TYR A 318 -18.58 3.09 -2.74
N ALA A 319 -19.72 2.60 -3.22
CA ALA A 319 -20.42 3.13 -4.37
C ALA A 319 -21.93 3.02 -4.16
N LYS A 320 -22.71 3.86 -4.85
CA LYS A 320 -24.16 3.71 -4.90
C LYS A 320 -24.50 2.32 -5.46
N VAL A 321 -25.42 1.62 -4.80
CA VAL A 321 -25.98 0.36 -5.29
C VAL A 321 -26.70 0.60 -6.62
N PRO A 322 -26.40 -0.16 -7.68
CA PRO A 322 -27.10 -0.08 -8.96
C PRO A 322 -28.55 -0.53 -8.85
N GLU A 323 -29.42 0.04 -9.69
CA GLU A 323 -30.86 -0.22 -9.66
C GLU A 323 -31.26 -1.47 -10.47
N CYS A 324 -30.36 -1.96 -11.33
CA CYS A 324 -30.58 -3.15 -12.16
C CYS A 324 -29.27 -3.86 -12.49
N LEU A 325 -29.38 -5.14 -12.85
CA LEU A 325 -28.26 -6.00 -13.24
C LEU A 325 -28.14 -6.04 -14.78
N THR A 326 -27.08 -5.45 -15.31
CA THR A 326 -26.79 -5.41 -16.76
C THR A 326 -25.41 -5.96 -17.12
N THR A 327 -24.41 -5.75 -16.24
CA THR A 327 -23.01 -6.07 -16.49
C THR A 327 -22.41 -6.88 -15.35
N VAL A 328 -21.79 -8.01 -15.67
CA VAL A 328 -21.07 -8.88 -14.73
C VAL A 328 -19.57 -8.70 -14.92
N GLY A 329 -18.90 -8.33 -13.84
CA GLY A 329 -17.46 -8.21 -13.73
C GLY A 329 -16.76 -9.52 -13.39
N TYR A 330 -15.54 -9.68 -13.88
CA TYR A 330 -14.61 -10.74 -13.50
C TYR A 330 -13.22 -10.13 -13.22
N ALA A 331 -12.80 -10.18 -11.95
CA ALA A 331 -11.57 -9.53 -11.47
C ALA A 331 -10.52 -10.57 -11.05
N SER A 332 -10.23 -11.51 -11.96
CA SER A 332 -9.19 -12.53 -11.80
C SER A 332 -8.67 -12.93 -13.18
N SER A 333 -7.55 -13.67 -13.23
CA SER A 333 -7.09 -14.31 -14.46
C SER A 333 -8.18 -15.22 -15.04
N MET A 334 -8.40 -15.16 -16.36
CA MET A 334 -9.39 -15.97 -17.08
C MET A 334 -9.04 -17.46 -17.05
N SER A 335 -7.76 -17.81 -17.16
CA SER A 335 -7.29 -19.20 -17.07
C SER A 335 -5.93 -19.25 -16.40
N VAL A 336 -5.77 -20.18 -15.45
CA VAL A 336 -4.49 -20.56 -14.85
C VAL A 336 -4.53 -22.06 -14.60
N LYS A 337 -3.46 -22.76 -15.00
CA LYS A 337 -3.29 -24.20 -14.79
C LYS A 337 -2.05 -24.48 -13.95
N THR A 338 -2.22 -25.33 -12.94
CA THR A 338 -1.13 -25.80 -12.09
C THR A 338 -1.21 -27.32 -12.02
N TYR A 339 -0.11 -28.02 -12.33
CA TYR A 339 -0.08 -29.50 -12.43
C TYR A 339 -1.20 -30.09 -13.31
N GLY A 340 -1.53 -29.44 -14.42
CA GLY A 340 -2.57 -29.87 -15.35
C GLY A 340 -4.01 -29.60 -14.89
N VAL A 341 -4.22 -29.05 -13.69
CA VAL A 341 -5.54 -28.67 -13.16
C VAL A 341 -5.78 -27.19 -13.40
N GLU A 342 -6.87 -26.87 -14.09
CA GLU A 342 -7.33 -25.49 -14.27
C GLU A 342 -8.08 -25.01 -13.03
N TRP A 343 -7.53 -23.99 -12.38
CA TRP A 343 -8.05 -23.55 -11.08
C TRP A 343 -8.60 -22.13 -11.07
N LYS A 344 -8.26 -21.31 -12.08
CA LYS A 344 -9.01 -20.09 -12.44
C LYS A 344 -9.81 -20.41 -13.70
N ARG A 345 -11.14 -20.24 -13.66
CA ARG A 345 -12.06 -20.76 -14.67
C ARG A 345 -12.97 -19.65 -15.22
N GLY A 346 -12.38 -18.55 -15.67
CA GLY A 346 -13.09 -17.37 -16.16
C GLY A 346 -14.08 -17.67 -17.28
N ASP A 347 -13.75 -18.59 -18.18
CA ASP A 347 -14.62 -19.02 -19.27
C ASP A 347 -15.96 -19.59 -18.77
N LEU A 348 -15.99 -20.21 -17.58
CA LEU A 348 -17.24 -20.66 -16.96
C LEU A 348 -18.09 -19.49 -16.47
N ALA A 349 -17.46 -18.45 -15.93
CA ALA A 349 -18.15 -17.24 -15.47
C ALA A 349 -18.68 -16.44 -16.67
N GLU A 350 -17.89 -16.31 -17.73
CA GLU A 350 -18.29 -15.70 -19.00
C GLU A 350 -19.48 -16.45 -19.61
N ALA A 351 -19.37 -17.76 -19.78
CA ALA A 351 -20.44 -18.57 -20.36
C ALA A 351 -21.73 -18.48 -19.53
N ALA A 352 -21.64 -18.49 -18.19
CA ALA A 352 -22.81 -18.36 -17.34
C ALA A 352 -23.47 -16.97 -17.46
N THR A 353 -22.67 -15.92 -17.63
CA THR A 353 -23.10 -14.53 -17.81
C THR A 353 -23.80 -14.33 -19.15
N LEU A 354 -23.20 -14.81 -20.24
CA LEU A 354 -23.75 -14.72 -21.58
C LEU A 354 -25.07 -15.48 -21.69
N ASP A 355 -25.15 -16.68 -21.07
CA ASP A 355 -26.40 -17.44 -21.01
C ASP A 355 -27.49 -16.68 -20.21
N ALA A 356 -27.14 -15.83 -19.25
CA ALA A 356 -28.09 -14.95 -18.56
C ALA A 356 -28.49 -13.70 -19.40
N GLY A 357 -27.87 -13.51 -20.56
CA GLY A 357 -28.09 -12.36 -21.44
C GLY A 357 -27.58 -11.06 -20.83
N LEU A 358 -26.44 -11.11 -20.13
CA LEU A 358 -25.77 -9.96 -19.50
C LEU A 358 -24.44 -9.68 -20.21
N ALA A 359 -23.95 -8.45 -20.09
CA ALA A 359 -22.61 -8.11 -20.56
C ALA A 359 -21.55 -8.68 -19.61
N PHE A 360 -20.42 -9.12 -20.16
CA PHE A 360 -19.28 -9.62 -19.37
C PHE A 360 -18.09 -8.66 -19.50
N LYS A 361 -17.51 -8.27 -18.37
CA LYS A 361 -16.40 -7.30 -18.30
C LYS A 361 -15.28 -7.83 -17.43
N VAL A 362 -14.05 -7.79 -17.93
CA VAL A 362 -12.86 -8.28 -17.20
C VAL A 362 -12.05 -7.08 -16.69
N ALA A 363 -11.54 -7.14 -15.45
CA ALA A 363 -10.66 -6.13 -14.85
C ALA A 363 -9.20 -6.23 -15.34
N GLY A 364 -9.00 -6.73 -16.56
CA GLY A 364 -7.70 -7.15 -17.07
C GLY A 364 -7.39 -8.63 -16.86
N SER A 365 -6.52 -9.18 -17.70
CA SER A 365 -6.07 -10.57 -17.67
C SER A 365 -4.54 -10.64 -17.60
N THR A 366 -3.98 -11.84 -17.43
CA THR A 366 -2.54 -12.07 -17.28
C THR A 366 -1.72 -11.29 -18.33
N GLY A 367 -1.01 -10.24 -17.90
CA GLY A 367 -0.18 -9.38 -18.76
C GLY A 367 -0.70 -7.96 -19.03
N ASN A 368 -2.00 -7.69 -18.86
CA ASN A 368 -2.58 -6.34 -18.97
C ASN A 368 -3.66 -6.14 -17.89
N GLN A 369 -3.17 -6.01 -16.66
CA GLN A 369 -3.96 -5.96 -15.44
C GLN A 369 -4.32 -4.51 -15.09
N THR A 370 -5.59 -4.25 -14.76
CA THR A 370 -6.00 -2.98 -14.13
C THR A 370 -5.16 -2.77 -12.85
N SER A 371 -4.64 -1.56 -12.65
CA SER A 371 -3.93 -1.22 -11.42
C SER A 371 -4.85 -1.43 -10.22
N PHE A 372 -4.32 -1.86 -9.08
CA PHE A 372 -5.16 -2.03 -7.88
C PHE A 372 -5.74 -0.70 -7.37
N HIS A 373 -5.11 0.44 -7.72
CA HIS A 373 -5.66 1.79 -7.48
C HIS A 373 -6.87 2.12 -8.37
N ASP A 374 -7.06 1.38 -9.46
CA ASP A 374 -8.12 1.63 -10.45
C ASP A 374 -9.30 0.67 -10.27
N MET A 375 -9.15 -0.31 -9.39
CA MET A 375 -10.18 -1.30 -9.09
C MET A 375 -11.47 -0.68 -8.52
N PRO A 376 -11.45 0.38 -7.69
CA PRO A 376 -12.69 1.06 -7.30
C PRO A 376 -13.55 1.51 -8.50
N ASP A 377 -12.92 2.03 -9.56
CA ASP A 377 -13.63 2.45 -10.77
C ASP A 377 -14.09 1.25 -11.61
N PHE A 378 -13.32 0.16 -11.63
CA PHE A 378 -13.80 -1.10 -12.20
C PHE A 378 -15.08 -1.58 -11.53
N TYR A 379 -15.12 -1.65 -10.19
CA TYR A 379 -16.32 -2.10 -9.48
C TYR A 379 -17.49 -1.13 -9.65
N LYS A 380 -17.24 0.18 -9.74
CA LYS A 380 -18.29 1.16 -10.09
C LYS A 380 -18.93 0.86 -11.45
N SER A 381 -18.15 0.32 -12.40
CA SER A 381 -18.57 0.08 -13.78
C SER A 381 -19.28 -1.26 -14.05
N VAL A 382 -19.48 -2.09 -13.02
CA VAL A 382 -20.18 -3.38 -13.12
C VAL A 382 -21.25 -3.47 -12.04
N ASP A 383 -22.22 -4.37 -12.24
CA ASP A 383 -23.41 -4.53 -11.39
C ASP A 383 -23.31 -5.79 -10.51
N ALA A 384 -22.55 -6.78 -10.99
CA ALA A 384 -22.24 -8.01 -10.25
C ALA A 384 -20.77 -8.38 -10.45
N VAL A 385 -20.23 -9.21 -9.56
CA VAL A 385 -18.92 -9.85 -9.71
C VAL A 385 -19.06 -11.35 -9.48
N VAL A 386 -18.49 -12.13 -10.41
CA VAL A 386 -18.46 -13.59 -10.33
C VAL A 386 -17.03 -14.07 -10.15
N THR A 387 -16.80 -14.99 -9.20
CA THR A 387 -15.55 -15.77 -9.12
C THR A 387 -15.86 -17.25 -9.33
N SER A 388 -14.98 -17.94 -10.05
CA SER A 388 -15.21 -19.32 -10.49
C SER A 388 -14.05 -20.25 -10.13
N SER A 389 -13.15 -19.84 -9.25
CA SER A 389 -11.93 -20.59 -8.93
C SER A 389 -12.21 -21.91 -8.19
N ILE A 390 -11.28 -22.86 -8.22
CA ILE A 390 -11.38 -24.09 -7.37
C ILE A 390 -10.47 -24.03 -6.15
N SER A 391 -9.55 -23.07 -6.11
CA SER A 391 -8.70 -22.81 -4.95
C SER A 391 -8.31 -21.34 -4.94
N GLU A 392 -8.34 -20.73 -3.76
CA GLU A 392 -8.03 -19.31 -3.54
C GLU A 392 -7.54 -19.11 -2.11
N ALA A 393 -6.81 -18.02 -1.93
CA ALA A 393 -6.39 -17.49 -0.65
C ALA A 393 -7.54 -16.74 0.06
N ALA A 394 -7.60 -15.43 -0.14
CA ALA A 394 -8.55 -14.53 0.49
C ALA A 394 -9.62 -13.97 -0.47
N GLN A 395 -9.47 -14.21 -1.78
CA GLN A 395 -10.37 -13.70 -2.83
C GLN A 395 -10.72 -12.21 -2.69
N LEU A 396 -9.72 -11.30 -2.58
CA LEU A 396 -10.00 -9.86 -2.45
C LEU A 396 -11.12 -9.31 -3.35
N PRO A 397 -11.25 -9.71 -4.64
CA PRO A 397 -12.30 -9.22 -5.49
C PRO A 397 -13.73 -9.37 -4.97
N VAL A 398 -14.02 -10.43 -4.20
CA VAL A 398 -15.36 -10.62 -3.63
C VAL A 398 -15.64 -9.64 -2.49
N MET A 399 -14.62 -9.27 -1.72
CA MET A 399 -14.74 -8.32 -0.61
C MET A 399 -14.83 -6.89 -1.15
N GLU A 400 -13.98 -6.55 -2.12
CA GLU A 400 -13.98 -5.24 -2.78
C GLU A 400 -15.32 -4.98 -3.51
N ALA A 401 -15.80 -5.96 -4.28
CA ALA A 401 -17.11 -5.89 -4.94
C ALA A 401 -18.27 -5.81 -3.93
N ALA A 402 -18.15 -6.50 -2.79
CA ALA A 402 -19.14 -6.41 -1.73
C ALA A 402 -19.19 -5.00 -1.13
N ALA A 403 -18.05 -4.36 -0.84
CA ALA A 403 -18.02 -2.98 -0.36
C ALA A 403 -18.54 -1.96 -1.39
N ALA A 404 -18.32 -2.24 -2.68
CA ALA A 404 -18.96 -1.49 -3.76
C ALA A 404 -20.46 -1.77 -3.90
N GLY A 405 -21.06 -2.65 -3.10
CA GLY A 405 -22.48 -2.97 -3.15
C GLY A 405 -22.91 -3.61 -4.47
N ARG A 406 -22.08 -4.51 -4.99
CA ARG A 406 -22.37 -5.32 -6.17
C ARG A 406 -22.93 -6.67 -5.77
N LEU A 407 -23.67 -7.32 -6.66
CA LEU A 407 -24.05 -8.71 -6.45
C LEU A 407 -22.80 -9.59 -6.55
N VAL A 408 -22.50 -10.35 -5.50
CA VAL A 408 -21.29 -11.19 -5.45
C VAL A 408 -21.68 -12.67 -5.49
N ILE A 409 -21.14 -13.41 -6.46
CA ILE A 409 -21.32 -14.86 -6.61
C ILE A 409 -19.93 -15.50 -6.70
N GLY A 410 -19.64 -16.49 -5.88
CA GLY A 410 -18.32 -17.12 -5.86
C GLY A 410 -18.35 -18.59 -5.49
N THR A 411 -17.32 -19.34 -5.85
CA THR A 411 -17.13 -20.73 -5.42
C THR A 411 -16.65 -20.82 -3.96
N PRO A 412 -16.89 -21.94 -3.26
CA PRO A 412 -16.62 -22.06 -1.82
C PRO A 412 -15.14 -22.33 -1.52
N VAL A 413 -14.26 -21.40 -1.89
CA VAL A 413 -12.80 -21.58 -1.78
C VAL A 413 -12.17 -20.39 -1.06
N GLY A 414 -11.08 -20.61 -0.34
CA GLY A 414 -10.46 -19.57 0.49
C GLY A 414 -11.41 -19.02 1.55
N HIS A 415 -11.41 -17.69 1.73
CA HIS A 415 -12.27 -16.99 2.71
C HIS A 415 -13.74 -16.88 2.32
N PHE A 416 -14.06 -17.03 1.04
CA PHE A 416 -15.38 -16.66 0.53
C PHE A 416 -16.56 -17.35 1.25
N PRO A 417 -16.50 -18.64 1.63
CA PRO A 417 -17.57 -19.28 2.41
C PRO A 417 -17.95 -18.51 3.68
N LEU A 418 -16.97 -18.06 4.46
CA LEU A 418 -17.20 -17.32 5.69
C LEU A 418 -17.73 -15.92 5.40
N LYS A 419 -17.20 -15.23 4.38
CA LYS A 419 -17.69 -13.90 3.98
C LYS A 419 -19.14 -13.99 3.47
N ALA A 420 -19.48 -15.02 2.70
CA ALA A 420 -20.84 -15.27 2.24
C ALA A 420 -21.79 -15.63 3.39
N TYR A 421 -21.34 -16.42 4.38
CA TYR A 421 -22.10 -16.68 5.60
C TYR A 421 -22.44 -15.40 6.37
N HIS A 422 -21.52 -14.42 6.40
CA HIS A 422 -21.76 -13.10 6.96
C HIS A 422 -22.63 -12.18 6.09
N GLY A 423 -23.10 -12.64 4.94
CA GLY A 423 -23.97 -11.91 4.02
C GLY A 423 -23.25 -11.27 2.82
N GLY A 424 -21.91 -11.38 2.74
CA GLY A 424 -21.09 -10.73 1.72
C GLY A 424 -21.15 -11.32 0.31
N GLY A 425 -22.03 -12.30 0.05
CA GLY A 425 -22.19 -12.88 -1.28
C GLY A 425 -23.10 -14.10 -1.34
N ILE A 426 -23.01 -14.83 -2.44
CA ILE A 426 -23.74 -16.07 -2.73
C ILE A 426 -22.73 -17.15 -3.13
N VAL A 427 -22.80 -18.31 -2.48
CA VAL A 427 -21.94 -19.45 -2.79
C VAL A 427 -22.52 -20.26 -3.95
N ALA A 428 -21.75 -20.37 -5.03
CA ALA A 428 -22.04 -21.23 -6.18
C ALA A 428 -21.33 -22.59 -6.05
N PRO A 429 -21.89 -23.69 -6.59
CA PRO A 429 -21.24 -25.00 -6.60
C PRO A 429 -19.87 -24.97 -7.29
N VAL A 430 -18.93 -25.83 -6.87
CA VAL A 430 -17.58 -25.86 -7.47
C VAL A 430 -17.57 -26.62 -8.80
N GLU A 431 -18.44 -27.61 -9.00
CA GLU A 431 -18.43 -28.47 -10.18
C GLU A 431 -18.89 -27.70 -11.44
N PRO A 432 -18.16 -27.78 -12.57
CA PRO A 432 -18.36 -26.87 -13.71
C PRO A 432 -19.81 -26.73 -14.21
N ASN A 433 -20.50 -27.86 -14.42
CA ASN A 433 -21.88 -27.85 -14.93
C ASN A 433 -22.87 -27.30 -13.91
N LYS A 434 -22.67 -27.60 -12.62
CA LYS A 434 -23.50 -27.09 -11.53
C LYS A 434 -23.25 -25.60 -11.32
N PHE A 435 -21.99 -25.17 -11.34
CA PHE A 435 -21.60 -23.76 -11.29
C PHE A 435 -22.31 -22.98 -12.39
N LYS A 436 -22.13 -23.39 -13.65
CA LYS A 436 -22.72 -22.69 -14.80
C LYS A 436 -24.24 -22.58 -14.66
N SER A 437 -24.92 -23.70 -14.41
CA SER A 437 -26.38 -23.74 -14.29
C SER A 437 -26.90 -22.87 -13.14
N PHE A 438 -26.27 -22.96 -11.96
CA PHE A 438 -26.64 -22.17 -10.79
C PHE A 438 -26.41 -20.68 -11.01
N THR A 439 -25.22 -20.30 -11.49
CA THR A 439 -24.84 -18.90 -11.72
C THR A 439 -25.73 -18.27 -12.78
N THR A 440 -25.99 -18.95 -13.90
CA THR A 440 -26.94 -18.46 -14.92
C THR A 440 -28.34 -18.24 -14.35
N ALA A 441 -28.88 -19.21 -13.60
CA ALA A 441 -30.21 -19.08 -13.01
C ALA A 441 -30.28 -17.92 -11.99
N THR A 442 -29.25 -17.77 -11.16
CA THR A 442 -29.13 -16.69 -10.16
C THR A 442 -29.07 -15.32 -10.83
N LEU A 443 -28.24 -15.17 -11.87
CA LEU A 443 -28.11 -13.92 -12.63
C LEU A 443 -29.42 -13.57 -13.34
N ARG A 444 -30.11 -14.53 -13.97
CA ARG A 444 -31.43 -14.29 -14.59
C ARG A 444 -32.47 -13.85 -13.56
N HIS A 445 -32.53 -14.51 -12.41
CA HIS A 445 -33.44 -14.12 -11.34
C HIS A 445 -33.26 -12.64 -10.95
N TYR A 446 -32.03 -12.21 -10.65
CA TYR A 446 -31.79 -10.83 -10.24
C TYR A 446 -31.92 -9.81 -11.37
N LYS A 447 -31.64 -10.20 -12.62
CA LYS A 447 -31.93 -9.38 -13.80
C LYS A 447 -33.42 -9.12 -13.97
N GLU A 448 -34.26 -10.12 -13.70
CA GLU A 448 -35.72 -10.05 -13.86
C GLU A 448 -36.44 -9.46 -12.64
N ASN A 449 -35.77 -9.39 -11.48
CA ASN A 449 -36.34 -8.96 -10.21
C ASN A 449 -35.48 -7.85 -9.57
N SER A 450 -35.62 -6.61 -10.08
CA SER A 450 -34.80 -5.47 -9.66
C SER A 450 -34.88 -5.14 -8.17
N ALA A 451 -36.06 -5.26 -7.56
CA ALA A 451 -36.21 -5.04 -6.11
C ALA A 451 -35.39 -6.04 -5.28
N ALA A 452 -35.49 -7.33 -5.60
CA ALA A 452 -34.70 -8.38 -4.93
C ALA A 452 -33.19 -8.18 -5.16
N TYR A 453 -32.81 -7.70 -6.35
CA TYR A 453 -31.42 -7.39 -6.68
C TYR A 453 -30.87 -6.24 -5.82
N VAL A 454 -31.59 -5.13 -5.73
CA VAL A 454 -31.21 -3.98 -4.90
C VAL A 454 -31.12 -4.40 -3.43
N ASP A 455 -32.13 -5.11 -2.91
CA ASP A 455 -32.13 -5.59 -1.53
C ASP A 455 -30.92 -6.48 -1.22
N LYS A 456 -30.57 -7.39 -2.14
CA LYS A 456 -29.41 -8.26 -1.98
C LYS A 456 -28.10 -7.47 -2.02
N CYS A 457 -27.96 -6.52 -2.94
CA CYS A 457 -26.77 -5.68 -3.04
C CYS A 457 -26.58 -4.78 -1.82
N CYS A 458 -27.65 -4.17 -1.31
CA CYS A 458 -27.64 -3.41 -0.05
C CYS A 458 -27.20 -4.29 1.13
N SER A 459 -27.75 -5.51 1.24
CA SER A 459 -27.36 -6.46 2.30
C SER A 459 -25.89 -6.89 2.19
N ILE A 460 -25.39 -7.14 0.98
CA ILE A 460 -23.97 -7.45 0.73
C ILE A 460 -23.08 -6.26 1.14
N GLN A 461 -23.47 -5.05 0.76
CA GLN A 461 -22.72 -3.83 1.07
C GLN A 461 -22.64 -3.57 2.58
N GLU A 462 -23.74 -3.79 3.30
CA GLU A 462 -23.76 -3.62 4.74
C GLU A 462 -22.91 -4.70 5.45
N ALA A 463 -22.96 -5.94 4.98
CA ALA A 463 -22.11 -7.01 5.48
C ALA A 463 -20.61 -6.71 5.30
N ALA A 464 -20.24 -6.09 4.16
CA ALA A 464 -18.86 -5.79 3.82
C ALA A 464 -18.17 -4.82 4.80
N ARG A 465 -18.93 -4.01 5.55
CA ARG A 465 -18.37 -3.17 6.62
C ARG A 465 -17.57 -3.97 7.64
N LYS A 466 -17.95 -5.23 7.90
CA LYS A 466 -17.27 -6.14 8.84
C LYS A 466 -15.94 -6.67 8.31
N PHE A 467 -15.64 -6.46 7.03
CA PHE A 467 -14.41 -6.93 6.39
C PHE A 467 -13.34 -5.84 6.34
N ASP A 468 -13.59 -4.69 6.97
CA ASP A 468 -12.67 -3.56 6.94
C ASP A 468 -11.37 -3.87 7.71
N TRP A 469 -10.24 -3.38 7.18
CA TRP A 469 -8.92 -3.52 7.78
C TRP A 469 -8.86 -3.09 9.24
N LYS A 470 -9.65 -2.10 9.67
CA LYS A 470 -9.67 -1.67 11.07
C LYS A 470 -10.05 -2.78 12.05
N TYR A 471 -10.68 -3.85 11.57
CA TYR A 471 -11.06 -5.00 12.40
C TYR A 471 -10.07 -6.16 12.32
N SER A 472 -9.23 -6.22 11.29
CA SER A 472 -8.26 -7.32 11.09
C SER A 472 -6.80 -6.91 11.33
N ILE A 473 -6.49 -5.62 11.39
CA ILE A 473 -5.11 -5.14 11.53
C ILE A 473 -4.43 -5.65 12.81
N PHE A 474 -5.19 -5.83 13.90
CA PHE A 474 -4.65 -6.31 15.17
C PHE A 474 -4.08 -7.73 15.07
N GLU A 475 -4.63 -8.58 14.20
CA GLU A 475 -4.08 -9.93 13.97
C GLU A 475 -2.68 -9.87 13.35
N TRP A 476 -2.42 -8.86 12.51
CA TRP A 476 -1.09 -8.60 11.94
C TRP A 476 -0.13 -8.00 12.96
N VAL A 477 -0.62 -7.08 13.80
CA VAL A 477 0.15 -6.54 14.92
C VAL A 477 0.59 -7.67 15.85
N ASP A 478 -0.33 -8.56 16.23
CA ASP A 478 -0.03 -9.72 17.08
C ASP A 478 1.01 -10.65 16.42
N LEU A 479 0.89 -10.91 15.12
CA LEU A 479 1.88 -11.70 14.36
C LEU A 479 3.27 -11.06 14.40
N ILE A 480 3.37 -9.74 14.26
CA ILE A 480 4.63 -8.99 14.29
C ILE A 480 5.21 -8.97 15.71
N GLU A 481 4.39 -8.64 16.71
CA GLU A 481 4.83 -8.52 18.10
C GLU A 481 5.20 -9.86 18.74
N SER A 482 4.60 -10.96 18.27
CA SER A 482 4.94 -12.32 18.70
C SER A 482 6.18 -12.89 17.99
N ALA A 483 6.77 -12.17 17.05
CA ALA A 483 8.00 -12.62 16.42
C ALA A 483 9.16 -12.56 17.43
N ASN A 484 9.79 -13.71 17.66
CA ASN A 484 10.96 -13.81 18.54
C ASN A 484 12.08 -12.94 17.99
N ILE A 485 12.46 -11.89 18.72
CA ILE A 485 13.71 -11.14 18.48
C ILE A 485 14.72 -11.59 19.54
#